data_AF-A0A4Q6CH11-F1
#
_entry.id   AF-A0A4Q6CH11-F1
#
_cell.length_a   1.000
_cell.length_b   1.000
_cell.length_c   1.000
_cell.angle_alpha   90.00
_cell.angle_beta   90.00
_cell.angle_gamma   90.00
#
_symmetry.space_group_name_H-M   'P 1'
#
loop_
_entity.id
_entity.type
_entity.pdbx_description
1 polymer ?
#
loop_
_entity_poly.entity_id
_entity_poly.type
_entity_poly.pdbx_seq_one_letter_code
_entity_poly.pdbx_strand_id
1 'polypeptide(L)'
;MALKQILRGLWLSGLSGLLAGLSSTLFLYALEFVTGTRKTYPCLIIGLPLIGFLIGWMYHVYGREVSRGNNLIIDEIHDPKKTIPVRMAPLIFIGTVLTHLFGGSAGREGTAVQMSAAFSDEIARRFQVSKAERRTLLMTGAGAGFAAAIGAPIAGLIFGLEVITVGRFKVNAF
;
A
#
# COMPACT_ATOMS: atom_id res chain seq x y z
N MET A 1 25.03 -12.69 19.50
CA MET A 1 24.26 -11.47 19.16
C MET A 1 23.60 -11.52 17.78
N ALA A 2 24.34 -11.91 16.72
CA ALA A 2 23.82 -11.95 15.33
C ALA A 2 22.56 -12.83 15.14
N LEU A 3 22.54 -14.04 15.70
CA LEU A 3 21.40 -14.97 15.55
C LEU A 3 20.08 -14.38 16.07
N LYS A 4 20.12 -13.66 17.20
CA LYS A 4 18.92 -13.04 17.81
C LYS A 4 18.38 -11.91 16.93
N GLN A 5 19.26 -11.14 16.28
CA GLN A 5 18.87 -10.09 15.35
C GLN A 5 18.26 -10.68 14.06
N ILE A 6 18.86 -11.74 13.51
CA ILE A 6 18.34 -12.44 12.33
C ILE A 6 16.95 -13.02 12.62
N LEU A 7 16.79 -13.73 13.74
CA LEU A 7 15.50 -14.30 14.14
C LEU A 7 14.42 -13.22 14.34
N ARG A 8 14.79 -12.09 14.96
CA ARG A 8 13.87 -10.96 15.13
C ARG A 8 13.45 -10.37 13.78
N GLY A 9 14.40 -10.13 12.87
CA GLY A 9 14.11 -9.59 11.54
C GLY A 9 13.21 -10.51 10.71
N LEU A 10 13.47 -11.82 10.77
CA LEU A 10 12.67 -12.83 10.08
C LEU A 10 11.25 -12.92 10.63
N TRP A 11 11.10 -12.85 11.96
CA TRP A 11 9.79 -12.82 12.61
C TRP A 11 8.99 -11.56 12.26
N LEU A 12 9.61 -10.37 12.31
CA LEU A 12 8.94 -9.11 11.97
C LEU A 12 8.57 -9.05 10.48
N SER A 13 9.42 -9.56 9.60
CA SER A 13 9.14 -9.63 8.16
C SER A 13 8.03 -10.63 7.85
N GLY A 14 7.99 -11.77 8.56
CA GLY A 14 6.90 -12.74 8.47
C GLY A 14 5.57 -12.15 8.92
N LEU A 15 5.56 -11.40 10.03
CA LEU A 15 4.37 -10.69 10.51
C LEU A 15 3.89 -9.63 9.51
N SER A 16 4.82 -8.86 8.95
CA SER A 16 4.56 -7.88 7.89
C SER A 16 3.94 -8.52 6.66
N GLY A 17 4.51 -9.64 6.20
CA GLY A 17 3.98 -10.41 5.07
C GLY A 17 2.59 -10.99 5.33
N LEU A 18 2.32 -11.49 6.54
CA LEU A 18 0.99 -11.99 6.92
C LEU A 18 -0.06 -10.87 6.87
N LEU A 19 0.23 -9.70 7.45
CA LEU A 19 -0.69 -8.56 7.40
C LEU A 19 -0.88 -8.05 5.96
N ALA A 20 0.19 -7.98 5.17
CA ALA A 20 0.13 -7.61 3.77
C ALA A 20 -0.77 -8.57 2.97
N GLY A 21 -0.63 -9.88 3.19
CA GLY A 21 -1.47 -10.91 2.60
C GLY A 21 -2.94 -10.77 2.99
N LEU A 22 -3.25 -10.74 4.30
CA LEU A 22 -4.62 -10.61 4.80
C LEU A 22 -5.30 -9.34 4.30
N SER A 23 -4.59 -8.21 4.34
CA SER A 23 -5.12 -6.91 3.89
C SER A 23 -5.37 -6.90 2.39
N SER A 24 -4.47 -7.50 1.59
CA SER A 24 -4.62 -7.64 0.14
C SER A 24 -5.76 -8.59 -0.21
N THR A 25 -5.91 -9.73 0.47
CA THR A 25 -7.01 -10.67 0.26
C THR A 25 -8.36 -10.01 0.53
N LEU A 26 -8.48 -9.29 1.66
CA LEU A 26 -9.68 -8.53 2.00
C LEU A 26 -10.01 -7.50 0.90
N PHE A 27 -8.99 -6.78 0.43
CA PHE A 27 -9.13 -5.77 -0.62
C PHE A 27 -9.53 -6.37 -1.97
N LEU A 28 -8.90 -7.46 -2.40
CA LEU A 28 -9.23 -8.13 -3.65
C LEU A 28 -10.65 -8.71 -3.63
N TYR A 29 -11.07 -9.30 -2.51
CA TYR A 29 -12.43 -9.80 -2.34
C TYR A 29 -13.47 -8.66 -2.40
N ALA A 30 -13.20 -7.54 -1.73
CA ALA A 30 -14.05 -6.35 -1.80
C ALA A 30 -14.13 -5.80 -3.23
N LEU A 31 -12.99 -5.73 -3.93
CA LEU A 31 -12.93 -5.29 -5.33
C LEU A 31 -13.72 -6.19 -6.27
N GLU A 32 -13.61 -7.51 -6.12
CA GLU A 32 -14.36 -8.48 -6.91
C GLU A 32 -15.87 -8.31 -6.68
N PHE A 33 -16.28 -8.17 -5.42
CA PHE A 33 -17.67 -7.94 -5.05
C PHE A 33 -18.25 -6.66 -5.67
N VAL A 34 -17.57 -5.52 -5.52
CA VAL A 34 -18.07 -4.24 -6.09
C VAL A 34 -17.99 -4.21 -7.62
N THR A 35 -17.01 -4.89 -8.21
CA THR A 35 -16.91 -5.02 -9.67
C THR A 35 -18.05 -5.88 -10.22
N GLY A 36 -18.40 -6.97 -9.53
CA GLY A 36 -19.59 -7.77 -9.83
C GLY A 36 -20.86 -6.95 -9.74
N THR A 37 -21.02 -6.19 -8.63
CA THR A 37 -22.17 -5.29 -8.44
C THR A 37 -22.27 -4.24 -9.54
N ARG A 38 -21.16 -3.62 -9.93
CA ARG A 38 -21.09 -2.65 -11.03
C ARG A 38 -21.48 -3.27 -12.37
N LYS A 39 -21.11 -4.53 -12.62
CA LYS A 39 -21.51 -5.26 -13.84
C LYS A 39 -23.03 -5.54 -13.86
N THR A 40 -23.62 -5.86 -12.71
CA THR A 40 -25.07 -6.07 -12.57
C THR A 40 -25.87 -4.76 -12.70
N TYR A 41 -25.34 -3.65 -12.17
CA TYR A 41 -25.99 -2.33 -12.19
C TYR A 41 -25.13 -1.28 -12.92
N PRO A 42 -25.07 -1.29 -14.26
CA PRO A 42 -24.24 -0.35 -15.02
C PRO A 42 -24.59 1.13 -14.77
N CYS A 43 -25.84 1.42 -14.41
CA CYS A 43 -26.32 2.77 -14.10
C CYS A 43 -25.59 3.42 -12.92
N LEU A 44 -24.92 2.65 -12.05
CA LEU A 44 -24.10 3.18 -10.95
C LEU A 44 -23.06 4.19 -11.44
N ILE A 45 -22.59 4.09 -12.68
CA ILE A 45 -21.61 5.04 -13.25
C ILE A 45 -22.07 6.50 -13.20
N ILE A 46 -23.38 6.77 -13.20
CA ILE A 46 -23.94 8.13 -13.10
C ILE A 46 -23.55 8.78 -11.77
N GLY A 47 -23.36 8.00 -10.70
CA GLY A 47 -22.92 8.49 -9.40
C GLY A 47 -21.41 8.76 -9.29
N LEU A 48 -20.62 8.49 -10.34
CA LEU A 48 -19.17 8.65 -10.32
C LEU A 48 -18.69 10.07 -9.97
N PRO A 49 -19.29 11.16 -10.49
CA PRO A 49 -18.88 12.52 -10.11
C PRO A 49 -19.11 12.81 -8.63
N LEU A 50 -20.25 12.35 -8.08
CA LEU A 50 -20.59 12.55 -6.67
C LEU A 50 -19.62 11.79 -5.76
N ILE A 51 -19.33 10.52 -6.09
CA ILE A 51 -18.40 9.74 -5.28
C ILE A 51 -16.96 10.25 -5.43
N GLY A 52 -16.56 10.72 -6.61
CA GLY A 52 -15.27 11.35 -6.83
C GLY A 52 -15.08 12.60 -5.98
N PHE A 53 -16.10 13.45 -5.89
CA PHE A 53 -16.12 14.59 -4.97
C PHE A 53 -16.00 14.13 -3.51
N LEU A 54 -16.78 13.14 -3.09
CA LEU A 54 -16.75 12.62 -1.71
C LEU A 54 -15.38 12.06 -1.34
N ILE A 55 -14.75 11.30 -2.24
CA ILE A 55 -13.40 10.77 -2.05
C ILE A 55 -12.40 11.94 -1.96
N GLY A 56 -12.45 12.89 -2.89
CA GLY A 56 -11.58 14.07 -2.88
C GLY A 56 -11.71 14.88 -1.58
N TRP A 57 -12.94 15.10 -1.12
CA TRP A 57 -13.24 15.74 0.15
C TRP A 57 -12.69 14.95 1.35
N MET A 58 -12.90 13.62 1.38
CA MET A 58 -12.37 12.74 2.42
C MET A 58 -10.84 12.82 2.49
N TYR A 59 -10.15 12.82 1.36
CA TYR A 59 -8.68 13.00 1.31
C TYR A 59 -8.25 14.41 1.75
N HIS A 60 -9.02 15.44 1.42
CA HIS A 60 -8.73 16.81 1.84
C HIS A 60 -8.82 17.00 3.36
N VAL A 61 -9.84 16.40 3.99
CA VAL A 61 -10.09 16.51 5.43
C VAL A 61 -9.19 15.57 6.23
N TYR A 62 -9.14 14.29 5.86
CA TYR A 62 -8.50 13.24 6.68
C TYR A 62 -7.15 12.76 6.15
N GLY A 63 -6.83 13.05 4.89
CA GLY A 63 -5.78 12.37 4.12
C GLY A 63 -4.70 13.27 3.51
N ARG A 64 -4.50 14.50 3.99
CA ARG A 64 -3.51 15.44 3.40
C ARG A 64 -2.09 14.88 3.28
N GLU A 65 -1.66 14.04 4.22
CA GLU A 65 -0.36 13.35 4.16
C GLU A 65 -0.43 12.07 3.31
N VAL A 66 -1.60 11.43 3.28
CA VAL A 66 -1.88 10.17 2.57
C VAL A 66 -1.97 10.39 1.05
N SER A 67 -2.39 11.57 0.60
CA SER A 67 -2.55 11.92 -0.82
C SER A 67 -1.28 11.78 -1.65
N ARG A 68 -0.10 11.78 -1.03
CA ARG A 68 1.19 11.50 -1.69
C ARG A 68 1.30 10.05 -2.16
N GLY A 69 0.51 9.13 -1.60
CA GLY A 69 0.41 7.73 -1.98
C GLY A 69 1.74 6.99 -2.00
N ASN A 70 2.02 6.28 -3.10
CA ASN A 70 3.27 5.51 -3.28
C ASN A 70 4.54 6.36 -3.11
N ASN A 71 4.50 7.65 -3.48
CA ASN A 71 5.66 8.52 -3.35
C ASN A 71 6.05 8.74 -1.89
N LEU A 72 5.09 8.73 -0.96
CA LEU A 72 5.40 8.77 0.48
C LEU A 72 6.21 7.55 0.91
N ILE A 73 5.83 6.37 0.43
CA ILE A 73 6.49 5.10 0.77
C ILE A 73 7.91 5.09 0.24
N ILE A 74 8.08 5.46 -1.03
CA ILE A 74 9.39 5.53 -1.68
C ILE A 74 10.28 6.53 -0.93
N ASP A 75 9.79 7.73 -0.63
CA ASP A 75 10.54 8.73 0.13
C ASP A 75 10.97 8.21 1.49
N GLU A 76 10.07 7.59 2.25
CA GLU A 76 10.36 7.09 3.60
C GLU A 76 11.30 5.88 3.63
N ILE A 77 11.40 5.17 2.52
CA ILE A 77 12.38 4.10 2.34
C ILE A 77 13.76 4.66 2.02
N HIS A 78 13.85 5.75 1.24
CA HIS A 78 15.12 6.37 0.89
C HIS A 78 15.66 7.27 2.00
N ASP A 79 14.79 8.05 2.61
CA ASP A 79 15.10 9.08 3.59
C ASP A 79 14.06 9.04 4.72
N PRO A 80 14.23 8.13 5.71
CA PRO A 80 13.26 7.88 6.76
C PRO A 80 13.15 9.09 7.70
N LYS A 81 12.19 9.97 7.41
CA LYS A 81 11.95 11.26 8.06
C LYS A 81 10.66 11.29 8.84
N LYS A 82 9.61 10.67 8.32
CA LYS A 82 8.24 10.69 8.88
C LYS A 82 7.64 9.29 8.93
N THR A 83 6.67 9.10 9.80
CA THR A 83 5.90 7.85 9.83
C THR A 83 4.85 7.86 8.74
N ILE A 84 4.63 6.70 8.10
CA ILE A 84 3.49 6.46 7.23
C ILE A 84 2.26 6.33 8.13
N PRO A 85 1.26 7.21 7.98
CA PRO A 85 0.13 7.21 8.89
C PRO A 85 -0.73 5.97 8.64
N VAL A 86 -1.05 5.19 9.69
CA VAL A 86 -1.84 3.95 9.58
C VAL A 86 -3.23 4.16 8.94
N ARG A 87 -3.78 5.37 9.06
CA ARG A 87 -5.02 5.81 8.37
C ARG A 87 -4.93 5.76 6.83
N MET A 88 -3.72 5.66 6.25
CA MET A 88 -3.53 5.45 4.82
C MET A 88 -4.28 4.20 4.35
N ALA A 89 -4.17 3.09 5.08
CA ALA A 89 -4.76 1.81 4.69
C ALA A 89 -6.29 1.87 4.52
N PRO A 90 -7.09 2.30 5.52
CA PRO A 90 -8.55 2.38 5.36
C PRO A 90 -8.97 3.45 4.35
N LEU A 91 -8.27 4.59 4.26
CA LEU A 91 -8.63 5.65 3.31
C LEU A 91 -8.47 5.20 1.86
N ILE A 92 -7.36 4.51 1.53
CA ILE A 92 -7.16 4.02 0.17
C ILE A 92 -8.01 2.81 -0.16
N PHE A 93 -8.26 1.93 0.82
CA PHE A 93 -9.21 0.83 0.66
C PHE A 93 -10.58 1.36 0.26
N ILE A 94 -11.15 2.27 1.05
CA ILE A 94 -12.49 2.84 0.81
C ILE A 94 -12.51 3.60 -0.51
N GLY A 95 -11.51 4.46 -0.75
CA GLY A 95 -11.42 5.24 -1.98
C GLY A 95 -11.40 4.37 -3.24
N THR A 96 -10.57 3.33 -3.27
CA THR A 96 -10.43 2.46 -4.44
C THR A 96 -11.65 1.55 -4.65
N VAL A 97 -12.23 1.01 -3.56
CA VAL A 97 -13.46 0.20 -3.61
C VAL A 97 -14.63 1.02 -4.15
N LEU A 98 -14.83 2.23 -3.64
CA LEU A 98 -15.86 3.14 -4.14
C LEU A 98 -15.60 3.53 -5.59
N THR A 99 -14.35 3.83 -5.96
CA THR A 99 -14.00 4.15 -7.35
C THR A 99 -14.40 3.01 -8.30
N HIS A 100 -14.11 1.75 -7.95
CA HIS A 100 -14.49 0.60 -8.78
C HIS A 100 -16.01 0.35 -8.80
N LEU A 101 -16.70 0.53 -7.67
CA LEU A 101 -18.15 0.38 -7.58
C LEU A 101 -18.90 1.31 -8.56
N PHE A 102 -18.44 2.55 -8.68
CA PHE A 102 -19.01 3.55 -9.58
C PHE A 102 -18.37 3.53 -10.98
N GLY A 103 -17.53 2.54 -11.30
CA GLY A 103 -16.98 2.33 -12.64
C GLY A 103 -15.81 3.25 -13.02
N GLY A 104 -15.14 3.87 -12.05
CA GLY A 104 -13.91 4.60 -12.26
C GLY A 104 -12.74 3.65 -12.56
N SER A 105 -11.84 4.07 -13.46
CA SER A 105 -10.61 3.33 -13.76
C SER A 105 -9.53 3.67 -12.72
N ALA A 106 -9.18 2.70 -11.88
CA ALA A 106 -8.12 2.84 -10.87
C ALA A 106 -7.34 1.54 -10.73
N GLY A 107 -6.04 1.66 -10.41
CA GLY A 107 -5.17 0.49 -10.18
C GLY A 107 -5.38 -0.13 -8.80
N ARG A 108 -5.31 -1.46 -8.73
CA ARG A 108 -5.38 -2.24 -7.48
C ARG A 108 -4.00 -2.44 -6.85
N GLU A 109 -2.96 -2.45 -7.67
CA GLU A 109 -1.58 -2.75 -7.31
C GLU A 109 -1.03 -1.71 -6.33
N GLY A 110 -1.20 -0.43 -6.65
CA GLY A 110 -0.77 0.67 -5.79
C GLY A 110 -1.51 0.71 -4.45
N THR A 111 -2.79 0.31 -4.44
CA THR A 111 -3.60 0.25 -3.22
C THR A 111 -3.08 -0.82 -2.26
N ALA A 112 -2.82 -2.03 -2.77
CA ALA A 112 -2.26 -3.12 -1.97
C ALA A 112 -0.87 -2.81 -1.42
N VAL A 113 -0.02 -2.15 -2.21
CA VAL A 113 1.29 -1.66 -1.78
C VAL A 113 1.15 -0.65 -0.64
N GLN A 114 0.25 0.32 -0.76
CA GLN A 114 0.05 1.36 0.25
C GLN A 114 -0.51 0.85 1.56
N MET A 115 -1.51 -0.03 1.49
CA MET A 115 -2.06 -0.67 2.68
C MET A 115 -0.99 -1.47 3.42
N SER A 116 -0.24 -2.29 2.67
CA SER A 116 0.80 -3.15 3.25
C SER A 116 1.93 -2.33 3.86
N ALA A 117 2.43 -1.30 3.17
CA ALA A 117 3.47 -0.41 3.70
C ALA A 117 3.03 0.31 4.98
N ALA A 118 1.77 0.78 5.05
CA ALA A 118 1.25 1.43 6.24
C ALA A 118 1.20 0.48 7.46
N PHE A 119 0.82 -0.78 7.26
CA PHE A 119 0.83 -1.78 8.33
C PHE A 119 2.26 -2.17 8.74
N SER A 120 3.17 -2.32 7.78
CA SER A 120 4.58 -2.61 8.06
C SER A 120 5.26 -1.49 8.83
N ASP A 121 4.93 -0.23 8.52
CA ASP A 121 5.45 0.92 9.27
C ASP A 121 4.94 0.95 10.71
N GLU A 122 3.66 0.61 10.89
CA GLU A 122 3.06 0.53 12.21
C GLU A 122 3.68 -0.60 13.05
N ILE A 123 4.02 -1.74 12.44
CA ILE A 123 4.82 -2.80 13.09
C ILE A 123 6.19 -2.22 13.48
N ALA A 124 6.91 -1.61 12.55
CA ALA A 124 8.23 -1.03 12.81
C ALA A 124 8.21 -0.05 13.99
N ARG A 125 7.18 0.80 14.05
CA ARG A 125 6.96 1.76 15.13
C ARG A 125 6.68 1.09 16.47
N ARG A 126 5.77 0.09 16.51
CA ARG A 126 5.39 -0.63 17.74
C ARG A 126 6.55 -1.41 18.34
N PHE A 127 7.39 -2.00 17.50
CA PHE A 127 8.56 -2.78 17.93
C PHE A 127 9.84 -1.94 18.06
N GLN A 128 9.75 -0.61 17.89
CA GLN A 128 10.86 0.34 18.06
C GLN A 128 12.13 -0.12 17.33
N VAL A 129 11.99 -0.51 16.07
CA VAL A 129 13.10 -1.01 15.27
C VAL A 129 14.02 0.13 14.82
N SER A 130 15.26 -0.20 14.49
CA SER A 130 16.21 0.78 13.93
C SER A 130 15.75 1.31 12.56
N LYS A 131 16.29 2.45 12.13
CA LYS A 131 15.98 3.01 10.80
C LYS A 131 16.28 2.04 9.66
N ALA A 132 17.35 1.26 9.78
CA ALA A 132 17.72 0.24 8.80
C ALA A 132 16.69 -0.91 8.76
N GLU A 133 16.29 -1.44 9.92
CA GLU A 133 15.25 -2.47 10.01
C GLU A 133 13.89 -1.98 9.52
N ARG A 134 13.53 -0.72 9.82
CA ARG A 134 12.31 -0.08 9.30
C ARG A 134 12.32 -0.06 7.77
N ARG A 135 13.43 0.36 7.15
CA ARG A 135 13.57 0.39 5.68
C ARG A 135 13.33 -1.00 5.08
N THR A 136 13.94 -2.03 5.66
CA THR A 136 13.73 -3.42 5.23
C THR A 136 12.28 -3.87 5.43
N LEU A 137 11.63 -3.53 6.54
CA LEU A 137 10.22 -3.85 6.77
C LEU A 137 9.26 -3.18 5.79
N LEU A 138 9.54 -1.92 5.43
CA LEU A 138 8.76 -1.19 4.43
C LEU A 138 8.92 -1.81 3.04
N MET A 139 10.16 -2.14 2.63
CA MET A 139 10.44 -2.80 1.35
C MET A 139 9.76 -4.17 1.26
N THR A 140 9.93 -5.00 2.29
CA THR A 140 9.35 -6.35 2.34
C THR A 140 7.82 -6.31 2.41
N GLY A 141 7.25 -5.40 3.20
CA GLY A 141 5.81 -5.21 3.31
C GLY A 141 5.16 -4.73 2.02
N ALA A 142 5.73 -3.69 1.41
CA ALA A 142 5.25 -3.18 0.13
C ALA A 142 5.40 -4.20 -1.00
N GLY A 143 6.52 -4.93 -1.06
CA GLY A 143 6.74 -6.02 -2.00
C GLY A 143 5.77 -7.20 -1.79
N ALA A 144 5.49 -7.57 -0.54
CA ALA A 144 4.50 -8.59 -0.19
C ALA A 144 3.07 -8.17 -0.59
N GLY A 145 2.71 -6.90 -0.37
CA GLY A 145 1.44 -6.33 -0.81
C GLY A 145 1.28 -6.39 -2.33
N PHE A 146 2.33 -6.01 -3.06
CA PHE A 146 2.36 -6.14 -4.51
C PHE A 146 2.21 -7.60 -4.94
N ALA A 147 3.04 -8.51 -4.41
CA ALA A 147 2.95 -9.96 -4.68
C ALA A 147 1.54 -10.51 -4.48
N ALA A 148 0.88 -10.14 -3.37
CA ALA A 148 -0.47 -10.56 -3.07
C ALA A 148 -1.50 -10.00 -4.06
N ALA A 149 -1.35 -8.74 -4.49
CA ALA A 149 -2.24 -8.13 -5.47
C ALA A 149 -2.16 -8.85 -6.83
N ILE A 150 -0.97 -9.12 -7.35
CA ILE A 150 -0.79 -9.74 -8.67
C ILE A 150 -0.76 -11.27 -8.65
N GLY A 151 -0.73 -11.90 -7.47
CA GLY A 151 -0.66 -13.36 -7.35
C GLY A 151 0.69 -13.95 -7.76
N ALA A 152 1.76 -13.14 -7.75
CA ALA A 152 3.09 -13.53 -8.22
C ALA A 152 4.17 -13.15 -7.20
N PRO A 153 4.60 -14.08 -6.33
CA PRO A 153 5.58 -13.80 -5.27
C PRO A 153 6.93 -13.31 -5.79
N ILE A 154 7.43 -13.90 -6.88
CA ILE A 154 8.72 -13.51 -7.49
C ILE A 154 8.67 -12.07 -8.00
N ALA A 155 7.54 -11.67 -8.60
CA ALA A 155 7.35 -10.30 -9.07
C ALA A 155 7.33 -9.29 -7.91
N GLY A 156 6.71 -9.62 -6.77
CA GLY A 156 6.77 -8.78 -5.58
C GLY A 156 8.13 -8.69 -4.92
N LEU A 157 8.92 -9.77 -4.97
CA LEU A 157 10.32 -9.75 -4.54
C LEU A 157 11.14 -8.78 -5.39
N ILE A 158 11.06 -8.90 -6.71
CA ILE A 158 11.78 -8.01 -7.64
C ILE A 158 11.29 -6.57 -7.48
N PHE A 159 9.98 -6.34 -7.37
CA PHE A 159 9.39 -5.02 -7.11
C PHE A 159 9.96 -4.39 -5.84
N GLY A 160 10.00 -5.16 -4.74
CA GLY A 160 10.56 -4.70 -3.47
C GLY A 160 12.06 -4.38 -3.54
N LEU A 161 12.82 -5.11 -4.36
CA LEU A 161 14.26 -4.93 -4.51
C LEU A 161 14.62 -3.79 -5.48
N GLU A 162 13.93 -3.63 -6.60
CA GLU A 162 14.30 -2.68 -7.64
C GLU A 162 13.45 -1.42 -7.60
N VAL A 163 12.14 -1.56 -7.70
CA VAL A 163 11.23 -0.41 -7.87
C VAL A 163 11.18 0.44 -6.61
N ILE A 164 11.19 -0.22 -5.45
CA ILE A 164 11.13 0.44 -4.16
C ILE A 164 12.51 0.98 -3.71
N THR A 165 13.60 0.29 -4.07
CA THR A 165 14.95 0.65 -3.58
C THR A 165 15.70 1.61 -4.49
N VAL A 166 15.48 1.54 -5.81
CA VAL A 166 16.25 2.31 -6.77
C VAL A 166 15.67 3.71 -6.90
N GLY A 167 14.34 3.89 -6.91
CA GLY A 167 13.55 5.12 -6.69
C GLY A 167 13.95 6.44 -7.40
N ARG A 168 15.07 6.47 -8.11
CA ARG A 168 15.74 7.60 -8.74
C ARG A 168 16.54 7.09 -9.93
N PHE A 169 15.86 6.89 -11.05
CA PHE A 169 16.44 7.41 -12.27
C PHE A 169 16.22 8.93 -12.26
N LYS A 170 17.07 9.66 -11.52
CA LYS A 170 17.32 11.05 -11.87
C LYS A 170 18.09 11.01 -13.18
N VAL A 171 17.37 10.93 -14.30
CA VAL A 171 17.90 11.43 -15.54
C VAL A 171 17.97 12.94 -15.32
N ASN A 172 19.08 13.42 -14.79
CA ASN A 172 19.48 14.80 -14.93
C ASN A 172 19.74 15.01 -16.43
N ALA A 173 18.67 15.13 -17.22
CA ALA A 173 18.75 15.64 -18.57
C ALA A 173 18.57 17.16 -18.44
N PHE A 174 19.72 17.82 -18.30
CA PHE A 174 20.00 19.24 -18.46
C PHE A 174 19.38 20.19 -17.42
#